data_AF-A0A430LBV2-F1
#
_entry.id   AF-A0A430LBV2-F1
#
_cell.length_a   1.000
_cell.length_b   1.000
_cell.length_c   1.000
_cell.angle_alpha   90.00
_cell.angle_beta   90.00
_cell.angle_gamma   90.00
#
_symmetry.space_group_name_H-M   'P 1'
#
loop_
_entity.id
_entity.type
_entity.pdbx_description
1 polymer ?
#
loop_
_entity_poly.entity_id
_entity_poly.type
_entity_poly.pdbx_seq_one_letter_code
_entity_poly.pdbx_strand_id
1 'polypeptide(L)'
;MECISSALGPIKAILWGERACGYLGAPVVCDDYMLIIQDEHIHDAATQLQAAGFHPCSWSFGSRKPEVYKTDQAQRLYRSITRGYRNLDRVSIRFLFPTVEPDEIAKVVLLPSSYAHISASNNTLQLQANIFCPDARQLLTSFVRTIVREPFDGMWTSNLTVWAISYTYGYSALSEDVLDSCDDDEAKSWFNKEIRRFGGGFDRTTITKRLGKGGNGVAGEEEA
;
A
#
# COMPACT_ATOMS: atom_id res chain seq x y z
N MET A 1 12.15 7.83 4.78
CA MET A 1 12.32 6.37 5.00
C MET A 1 13.56 6.04 5.83
N GLU A 2 14.65 6.80 5.73
CA GLU A 2 15.89 6.58 6.51
C GLU A 2 15.68 6.54 8.03
N CYS A 3 14.89 7.47 8.60
CA CYS A 3 14.56 7.45 10.02
C CYS A 3 13.83 6.18 10.47
N ILE A 4 12.96 5.61 9.61
CA ILE A 4 12.29 4.33 9.90
C ILE A 4 13.30 3.19 9.81
N SER A 5 14.15 3.18 8.78
CA SER A 5 15.19 2.17 8.59
C SER A 5 16.14 2.11 9.79
N SER A 6 16.64 3.28 10.22
CA SER A 6 17.48 3.43 11.41
C SER A 6 16.78 2.96 12.68
N ALA A 7 15.51 3.37 12.87
CA ALA A 7 14.73 2.98 14.03
C ALA A 7 14.49 1.46 14.08
N LEU A 8 14.24 0.80 12.95
CA LEU A 8 14.06 -0.66 12.87
C LEU A 8 15.36 -1.46 13.00
N GLY A 9 16.53 -0.80 13.05
CA GLY A 9 17.82 -1.45 13.21
C GLY A 9 18.04 -2.63 12.25
N PRO A 10 18.28 -3.86 12.74
CA PRO A 10 18.49 -5.03 11.88
C PRO A 10 17.20 -5.68 11.37
N ILE A 11 16.02 -5.28 11.87
CA ILE A 11 14.76 -5.92 11.50
C ILE A 11 14.44 -5.61 10.04
N LYS A 12 14.27 -6.67 9.24
CA LYS A 12 13.91 -6.53 7.83
C LYS A 12 12.43 -6.19 7.68
N ALA A 13 12.15 -5.24 6.80
CA ALA A 13 10.79 -4.84 6.45
C ALA A 13 10.59 -4.84 4.93
N ILE A 14 9.39 -5.21 4.49
CA ILE A 14 8.98 -5.11 3.09
C ILE A 14 8.05 -3.92 2.96
N LEU A 15 8.37 -2.96 2.09
CA LEU A 15 7.49 -1.86 1.75
C LEU A 15 6.23 -2.42 1.05
N TRP A 16 5.08 -1.96 1.51
CA TRP A 16 3.78 -2.40 1.02
C TRP A 16 2.83 -1.22 0.80
N GLY A 17 1.61 -1.55 0.37
CA GLY A 17 0.53 -0.59 0.14
C GLY A 17 0.82 0.38 -1.01
N GLU A 18 0.18 1.55 -0.97
CA GLU A 18 0.24 2.53 -2.05
C GLU A 18 1.67 3.01 -2.35
N ARG A 19 2.48 3.25 -1.31
CA ARG A 19 3.86 3.71 -1.49
C ARG A 19 4.73 2.68 -2.24
N ALA A 20 4.53 1.37 -2.01
CA ALA A 20 5.20 0.32 -2.79
C ALA A 20 4.82 0.39 -4.28
N CYS A 21 3.55 0.66 -4.59
CA CYS A 21 3.10 0.87 -5.96
C CYS A 21 3.80 2.09 -6.60
N GLY A 22 4.05 3.14 -5.81
CA GLY A 22 4.81 4.32 -6.25
C GLY A 22 6.23 4.02 -6.70
N TYR A 23 6.95 3.15 -5.96
CA TYR A 23 8.28 2.68 -6.38
C TYR A 23 8.25 1.84 -7.66
N LEU A 24 7.09 1.29 -8.03
CA LEU A 24 6.87 0.57 -9.29
C LEU A 24 6.34 1.48 -10.41
N GLY A 25 6.27 2.79 -10.19
CA GLY A 25 5.92 3.80 -11.19
C GLY A 25 4.45 4.26 -11.20
N ALA A 26 3.63 3.81 -10.25
CA ALA A 26 2.25 4.30 -10.13
C ALA A 26 2.18 5.70 -9.47
N PRO A 27 1.22 6.56 -9.85
CA PRO A 27 0.99 7.81 -9.15
C PRO A 27 0.36 7.54 -7.77
N VAL A 28 1.01 8.02 -6.71
CA VAL A 28 0.57 7.84 -5.31
C VAL A 28 -0.09 9.10 -4.76
N VAL A 29 -1.12 8.92 -3.94
CA VAL A 29 -1.90 9.99 -3.30
C VAL A 29 -1.74 9.98 -1.77
N CYS A 30 -1.52 8.81 -1.16
CA CYS A 30 -1.25 8.71 0.28
C CYS A 30 0.23 8.55 0.60
N ASP A 31 0.65 9.22 1.68
CA ASP A 31 2.03 9.23 2.15
C ASP A 31 2.35 8.21 3.26
N ASP A 32 1.39 7.37 3.63
CA ASP A 32 1.58 6.37 4.69
C ASP A 32 2.65 5.33 4.30
N TYR A 33 3.44 4.91 5.30
CA TYR A 33 4.45 3.87 5.17
C TYR A 33 3.90 2.57 5.72
N MET A 34 3.41 1.70 4.83
CA MET A 34 3.00 0.34 5.21
C MET A 34 4.20 -0.59 5.09
N LEU A 35 4.55 -1.25 6.18
CA LEU A 35 5.70 -2.13 6.28
C LEU A 35 5.26 -3.51 6.76
N ILE A 36 5.60 -4.53 5.98
CA ILE A 36 5.41 -5.91 6.38
C ILE A 36 6.63 -6.36 7.18
N ILE A 37 6.37 -6.83 8.39
CA ILE A 37 7.36 -7.40 9.31
C ILE A 37 7.04 -8.89 9.45
N GLN A 38 8.08 -9.73 9.53
CA GLN A 38 7.88 -11.13 9.89
C GLN A 38 7.15 -11.22 11.24
N ASP A 39 6.20 -12.13 11.36
CA ASP A 39 5.26 -12.21 12.48
C ASP A 39 5.98 -12.24 13.83
N GLU A 40 7.08 -12.99 13.91
CA GLU A 40 7.95 -13.15 15.07
C GLU A 40 8.70 -11.88 15.49
N HIS A 41 8.78 -10.86 14.63
CA HIS A 41 9.54 -9.63 14.88
C HIS A 41 8.64 -8.38 14.96
N ILE A 42 7.32 -8.54 14.80
CA ILE A 42 6.42 -7.39 14.71
C ILE A 42 6.37 -6.57 16.02
N HIS A 43 6.44 -7.23 17.17
CA HIS A 43 6.47 -6.54 18.47
C HIS A 43 7.83 -5.90 18.75
N ASP A 44 8.93 -6.55 18.38
CA ASP A 44 10.27 -5.97 18.49
C ASP A 44 10.39 -4.71 17.62
N ALA A 45 9.87 -4.75 16.38
CA ALA A 45 9.81 -3.61 15.48
C ALA A 45 9.01 -2.44 16.09
N ALA A 46 7.86 -2.74 16.72
CA ALA A 46 7.05 -1.75 17.41
C ALA A 46 7.80 -1.12 18.60
N THR A 47 8.48 -1.92 19.42
CA THR A 47 9.30 -1.44 20.54
C THR A 47 10.45 -0.56 20.06
N GLN A 48 11.12 -0.94 18.97
CA GLN A 48 12.23 -0.15 18.42
C GLN A 48 11.76 1.19 17.85
N LEU A 49 10.64 1.22 17.12
CA LEU A 49 10.05 2.49 16.66
C LEU A 49 9.71 3.40 17.84
N GLN A 50 9.08 2.86 18.89
CA GLN A 50 8.73 3.64 20.07
C GLN A 50 9.98 4.17 20.80
N ALA A 51 11.03 3.35 20.93
CA ALA A 51 12.30 3.76 21.51
C ALA A 51 13.00 4.87 20.70
N ALA A 52 12.78 4.89 19.39
CA ALA A 52 13.25 5.94 18.48
C ALA A 52 12.34 7.20 18.46
N GLY A 53 11.34 7.28 19.33
CA GLY A 53 10.47 8.45 19.49
C GLY A 53 9.24 8.48 18.57
N PHE A 54 8.93 7.40 17.86
CA PHE A 54 7.68 7.30 17.11
C PHE A 54 6.50 7.18 18.10
N HIS A 55 5.44 7.95 17.87
CA HIS A 55 4.30 8.02 18.77
C HIS A 55 3.23 7.00 18.37
N PRO A 56 2.78 6.10 19.26
CA PRO A 56 1.69 5.18 18.94
C PRO A 56 0.43 5.92 18.47
N CYS A 57 -0.11 5.50 17.33
CA CYS A 57 -1.32 6.07 16.72
C CYS A 57 -2.51 5.17 17.05
N SER A 58 -3.34 5.61 18.00
CA SER A 58 -4.49 4.83 18.49
C SER A 58 -5.71 4.87 17.56
N TRP A 59 -5.77 5.81 16.61
CA TRP A 59 -6.89 5.92 15.68
C TRP A 59 -6.70 5.09 14.42
N SER A 60 -7.80 4.97 13.68
CA SER A 60 -7.92 4.18 12.46
C SER A 60 -6.96 4.67 11.36
N PHE A 61 -6.43 3.73 10.58
CA PHE A 61 -5.70 4.04 9.34
C PHE A 61 -6.50 4.97 8.43
N GLY A 62 -7.81 4.74 8.32
CA GLY A 62 -8.73 5.52 7.48
C GLY A 62 -8.96 6.97 7.91
N SER A 63 -8.34 7.43 8.99
CA SER A 63 -8.46 8.81 9.46
C SER A 63 -7.09 9.47 9.60
N ARG A 64 -6.99 10.74 9.17
CA ARG A 64 -5.77 11.54 9.40
C ARG A 64 -5.84 12.30 10.73
N LYS A 65 -6.94 13.02 10.99
CA LYS A 65 -7.14 13.86 12.19
C LYS A 65 -8.48 13.53 12.86
N PRO A 66 -8.58 12.54 13.77
CA PRO A 66 -9.86 12.22 14.43
C PRO A 66 -10.45 13.40 15.23
N GLU A 67 -9.63 14.34 15.69
CA GLU A 67 -10.01 15.52 16.46
C GLU A 67 -10.85 16.56 15.69
N VAL A 68 -10.92 16.46 14.35
CA VAL A 68 -11.75 17.36 13.53
C VAL A 68 -13.23 16.99 13.54
N TYR A 69 -13.57 15.74 13.92
CA TYR A 69 -14.94 15.24 13.90
C TYR A 69 -15.69 15.65 15.18
N LYS A 70 -16.01 16.95 15.30
CA LYS A 70 -16.61 17.54 16.52
C LYS A 70 -18.14 17.48 16.59
N THR A 71 -18.83 17.44 15.44
CA THR A 71 -20.30 17.39 15.38
C THR A 71 -20.82 15.95 15.34
N ASP A 72 -22.06 15.72 15.75
CA ASP A 72 -22.68 14.39 15.69
C ASP A 72 -22.65 13.79 14.28
N GLN A 73 -22.90 14.61 13.25
CA GLN A 73 -22.82 14.18 11.86
C GLN A 73 -21.39 13.80 11.47
N ALA A 74 -20.40 14.61 11.86
CA ALA A 74 -19.00 14.32 11.60
C ALA A 74 -18.54 13.04 12.31
N GLN A 75 -18.98 12.81 13.55
CA GLN A 75 -18.70 11.58 14.28
C GLN A 75 -19.37 10.35 13.66
N ARG A 76 -20.59 10.48 13.13
CA ARG A 76 -21.25 9.40 12.36
C ARG A 76 -20.45 9.05 11.12
N LEU A 77 -19.96 10.06 10.38
CA LEU A 77 -19.09 9.86 9.23
C LEU A 77 -17.79 9.17 9.63
N TYR A 78 -17.12 9.64 10.69
CA TYR A 78 -15.91 9.01 11.22
C TYR A 78 -16.14 7.53 11.53
N ARG A 79 -17.21 7.18 12.27
CA ARG A 79 -17.57 5.78 12.57
C ARG A 79 -17.81 4.94 11.32
N SER A 80 -18.40 5.53 10.28
CA SER A 80 -18.59 4.84 9.00
C SER A 80 -17.25 4.54 8.31
N ILE A 81 -16.36 5.53 8.26
CA ILE A 81 -15.01 5.39 7.68
C ILE A 81 -14.23 4.32 8.45
N THR A 82 -14.13 4.43 9.78
CA THR A 82 -13.34 3.49 10.60
C THR A 82 -13.89 2.07 10.55
N ARG A 83 -15.20 1.89 10.36
CA ARG A 83 -15.78 0.56 10.13
C ARG A 83 -15.21 -0.10 8.87
N GLY A 84 -14.95 0.68 7.82
CA GLY A 84 -14.37 0.20 6.56
C GLY A 84 -12.91 -0.23 6.64
N TYR A 85 -12.20 0.12 7.73
CA TYR A 85 -10.79 -0.24 7.98
C TYR A 85 -10.61 -1.14 9.22
N ARG A 86 -11.71 -1.58 9.84
CA ARG A 86 -11.67 -2.24 11.15
C ARG A 86 -10.73 -3.44 11.22
N ASN A 87 -10.71 -4.28 10.18
CA ASN A 87 -9.84 -5.46 10.19
C ASN A 87 -8.37 -5.05 10.09
N LEU A 88 -8.02 -4.15 9.16
CA LEU A 88 -6.69 -3.55 9.06
C LEU A 88 -6.26 -2.93 10.39
N ASP A 89 -7.14 -2.15 11.03
CA ASP A 89 -6.85 -1.48 12.29
C ASP A 89 -6.57 -2.45 13.44
N ARG A 90 -7.21 -3.62 13.41
CA ARG A 90 -7.06 -4.69 14.40
C ARG A 90 -5.74 -5.45 14.24
N VAL A 91 -5.31 -5.68 12.99
CA VAL A 91 -4.10 -6.48 12.70
C VAL A 91 -2.82 -5.66 12.59
N SER A 92 -2.93 -4.32 12.52
CA SER A 92 -1.77 -3.43 12.39
C SER A 92 -1.40 -2.71 13.68
N ILE A 93 -0.10 -2.40 13.81
CA ILE A 93 0.43 -1.45 14.79
C ILE A 93 0.77 -0.16 14.05
N ARG A 94 0.28 0.98 14.53
CA ARG A 94 0.40 2.26 13.83
C ARG A 94 1.15 3.28 14.67
N PHE A 95 1.93 4.12 14.00
CA PHE A 95 2.72 5.17 14.62
C PHE A 95 2.66 6.47 13.81
N LEU A 96 2.88 7.59 14.50
CA LEU A 96 3.21 8.89 13.94
C LEU A 96 4.72 9.11 14.06
N PHE A 97 5.27 9.94 13.19
CA PHE A 97 6.68 10.30 13.24
C PHE A 97 7.02 11.11 14.52
N PRO A 98 8.29 11.13 14.96
CA PRO A 98 8.73 11.92 16.11
C PRO A 98 8.58 13.43 15.89
N THR A 99 8.82 13.88 14.65
CA THR A 99 8.87 15.30 14.27
C THR A 99 7.87 15.52 13.16
N VAL A 100 6.60 15.68 13.51
CA VAL A 100 5.57 15.98 12.52
C VAL A 100 5.28 17.47 12.58
N GLU A 101 5.55 18.18 11.48
CA GLU A 101 4.88 19.45 11.21
C GLU A 101 3.36 19.20 11.24
N PRO A 102 2.52 20.13 11.73
CA PRO A 102 1.09 19.89 11.99
C PRO A 102 0.26 19.37 10.80
N ASP A 103 0.79 19.45 9.59
CA ASP A 103 0.10 19.15 8.34
C ASP A 103 0.55 17.85 7.65
N GLU A 104 1.65 17.20 8.06
CA GLU A 104 2.15 15.95 7.45
C GLU A 104 1.79 14.70 8.24
N ILE A 105 0.53 14.27 8.22
CA ILE A 105 0.11 13.06 8.96
C ILE A 105 0.31 11.80 8.12
N ALA A 106 1.56 11.54 7.74
CA ALA A 106 1.96 10.22 7.31
C ALA A 106 2.06 9.30 8.54
N LYS A 107 1.46 8.12 8.46
CA LYS A 107 1.59 7.06 9.47
C LYS A 107 2.65 6.07 9.06
N VAL A 108 3.30 5.46 10.04
CA VAL A 108 4.00 4.18 9.87
C VAL A 108 3.07 3.08 10.33
N VAL A 109 2.79 2.11 9.47
CA VAL A 109 1.87 1.00 9.70
C VAL A 109 2.66 -0.30 9.60
N LEU A 110 2.79 -1.01 10.72
CA LEU A 110 3.38 -2.34 10.76
C LEU A 110 2.28 -3.38 10.57
N LEU A 111 2.52 -4.33 9.67
CA LEU A 111 1.64 -5.45 9.40
C LEU A 111 2.40 -6.77 9.47
N PRO A 112 1.78 -7.84 9.99
CA PRO A 112 2.40 -9.16 10.01
C PRO A 112 2.46 -9.75 8.60
N SER A 113 3.52 -10.52 8.34
CA SER A 113 3.71 -11.20 7.06
C SER A 113 2.63 -12.21 6.73
N SER A 114 2.04 -12.86 7.75
CA SER A 114 0.91 -13.76 7.60
C SER A 114 -0.35 -13.07 7.06
N TYR A 115 -0.55 -11.78 7.35
CA TYR A 115 -1.68 -11.00 6.89
C TYR A 115 -1.53 -10.52 5.44
N ALA A 116 -0.31 -10.09 5.09
CA ALA A 116 0.00 -9.62 3.74
C ALA A 116 0.39 -10.76 2.78
N HIS A 117 0.54 -11.99 3.28
CA HIS A 117 0.93 -13.17 2.50
C HIS A 117 2.20 -12.97 1.67
N ILE A 118 3.17 -12.25 2.22
CA ILE A 118 4.44 -11.92 1.58
C ILE A 118 5.59 -12.00 2.57
N SER A 119 6.71 -12.56 2.11
CA SER A 119 7.95 -12.68 2.87
C SER A 119 9.13 -12.15 2.04
N ALA A 120 10.23 -11.83 2.72
CA ALA A 120 11.41 -11.31 2.06
C ALA A 120 11.97 -12.39 1.14
N SER A 121 12.17 -12.05 -0.13
CA SER A 121 12.64 -12.98 -1.16
C SER A 121 13.80 -12.38 -1.94
N ASN A 122 14.43 -13.17 -2.81
CA ASN A 122 15.58 -12.71 -3.59
C ASN A 122 15.23 -11.65 -4.65
N ASN A 123 13.95 -11.46 -4.99
CA ASN A 123 13.49 -10.56 -6.07
C ASN A 123 13.08 -9.16 -5.57
N THR A 124 13.54 -8.75 -4.39
CA THR A 124 13.18 -7.46 -3.82
C THR A 124 14.26 -6.40 -4.08
N LEU A 125 13.85 -5.20 -4.50
CA LEU A 125 14.74 -4.04 -4.59
C LEU A 125 15.06 -3.52 -3.18
N GLN A 126 16.34 -3.42 -2.84
CA GLN A 126 16.74 -2.82 -1.57
C GLN A 126 16.59 -1.29 -1.63
N LEU A 127 15.70 -0.73 -0.81
CA LEU A 127 15.46 0.71 -0.74
C LEU A 127 16.33 1.40 0.32
N GLN A 128 16.60 0.67 1.40
CA GLN A 128 17.44 1.06 2.54
C GLN A 128 18.15 -0.17 3.11
N ALA A 129 18.98 0.00 4.15
CA ALA A 129 19.74 -1.10 4.76
C ALA A 129 18.87 -2.33 5.09
N ASN A 130 17.66 -2.13 5.60
CA ASN A 130 16.74 -3.16 6.06
C ASN A 130 15.32 -3.06 5.47
N ILE A 131 15.08 -2.17 4.50
CA ILE A 131 13.75 -1.99 3.87
C ILE A 131 13.84 -2.35 2.39
N PHE A 132 12.95 -3.25 1.96
CA PHE A 132 12.93 -3.84 0.62
C PHE A 132 11.60 -3.57 -0.07
N CYS A 133 11.62 -3.27 -1.36
CA CYS A 133 10.42 -3.20 -2.20
C CYS A 133 10.24 -4.51 -2.96
N PRO A 134 9.07 -5.16 -2.89
CA PRO A 134 8.80 -6.34 -3.72
C PRO A 134 8.66 -5.94 -5.18
N ASP A 135 8.87 -6.90 -6.09
CA ASP A 135 8.54 -6.71 -7.49
C ASP A 135 7.01 -6.61 -7.69
N ALA A 136 6.59 -6.16 -8.88
CA ALA A 136 5.18 -5.95 -9.18
C ALA A 136 4.33 -7.24 -9.10
N ARG A 137 4.89 -8.40 -9.44
CA ARG A 137 4.18 -9.69 -9.35
C ARG A 137 3.94 -10.06 -7.89
N GLN A 138 4.97 -9.92 -7.05
CA GLN A 138 4.90 -10.22 -5.63
C GLN A 138 3.93 -9.29 -4.91
N LEU A 139 3.98 -7.99 -5.22
CA LEU A 139 3.06 -7.01 -4.65
C LEU A 139 1.61 -7.29 -5.06
N LEU A 140 1.35 -7.57 -6.34
CA LEU A 140 0.03 -7.95 -6.82
C LEU A 140 -0.49 -9.21 -6.12
N THR A 141 0.34 -10.25 -6.07
CA THR A 141 -0.02 -11.54 -5.43
C THR A 141 -0.38 -11.31 -3.96
N SER A 142 0.42 -10.51 -3.26
CA SER A 142 0.19 -10.12 -1.86
C SER A 142 -1.15 -9.42 -1.67
N PHE A 143 -1.45 -8.38 -2.47
CA PHE A 143 -2.73 -7.68 -2.38
C PHE A 143 -3.91 -8.60 -2.64
N VAL A 144 -3.88 -9.40 -3.71
CA VAL A 144 -4.99 -10.29 -4.07
C VAL A 144 -5.22 -11.34 -2.98
N ARG A 145 -4.15 -11.94 -2.45
CA ARG A 145 -4.25 -12.91 -1.35
C ARG A 145 -4.86 -12.30 -0.09
N THR A 146 -4.52 -11.04 0.23
CA THR A 146 -5.14 -10.32 1.34
C THR A 146 -6.60 -10.02 1.05
N ILE A 147 -6.95 -9.56 -0.16
CA ILE A 147 -8.35 -9.23 -0.53
C ILE A 147 -9.27 -10.43 -0.31
N VAL A 148 -8.91 -11.61 -0.83
CA VAL A 148 -9.78 -12.80 -0.74
C VAL A 148 -9.91 -13.35 0.69
N ARG A 149 -9.04 -12.93 1.61
CA ARG A 149 -9.06 -13.32 3.02
C ARG A 149 -9.55 -12.22 3.95
N GLU A 150 -9.88 -11.04 3.42
CA GLU A 150 -10.49 -10.00 4.22
C GLU A 150 -11.89 -10.46 4.66
N PRO A 151 -12.23 -10.34 5.96
CA PRO A 151 -13.47 -10.88 6.48
C PRO A 151 -14.71 -10.11 6.02
N PHE A 152 -14.54 -8.89 5.51
CA PHE A 152 -15.63 -8.03 5.08
C PHE A 152 -15.22 -7.16 3.90
N ASP A 153 -16.14 -7.00 2.96
CA ASP A 153 -16.03 -5.96 1.94
C ASP A 153 -16.21 -4.57 2.57
N GLY A 154 -15.31 -3.65 2.23
CA GLY A 154 -15.30 -2.31 2.80
C GLY A 154 -14.35 -1.38 2.09
N MET A 155 -14.10 -0.22 2.71
CA MET A 155 -13.19 0.78 2.17
C MET A 155 -11.77 0.22 2.01
N TRP A 156 -11.34 -0.62 2.95
CA TRP A 156 -10.03 -1.26 2.87
C TRP A 156 -9.89 -2.22 1.69
N THR A 157 -10.83 -3.14 1.47
CA THR A 157 -10.80 -4.03 0.29
C THR A 157 -10.93 -3.24 -1.01
N SER A 158 -11.68 -2.14 -1.01
CA SER A 158 -11.77 -1.23 -2.16
C SER A 158 -10.40 -0.60 -2.49
N ASN A 159 -9.66 -0.14 -1.48
CA ASN A 159 -8.30 0.39 -1.67
C ASN A 159 -7.34 -0.70 -2.18
N LEU A 160 -7.38 -1.89 -1.58
CA LEU A 160 -6.56 -3.02 -2.03
C LEU A 160 -6.86 -3.37 -3.49
N THR A 161 -8.14 -3.36 -3.90
CA THR A 161 -8.54 -3.59 -5.30
C THR A 161 -7.99 -2.52 -6.24
N VAL A 162 -8.03 -1.24 -5.85
CA VAL A 162 -7.41 -0.15 -6.63
C VAL A 162 -5.91 -0.37 -6.77
N TRP A 163 -5.22 -0.70 -5.67
CA TRP A 163 -3.78 -0.94 -5.70
C TRP A 163 -3.41 -2.17 -6.54
N ALA A 164 -4.18 -3.25 -6.43
CA ALA A 164 -3.97 -4.48 -7.21
C ALA A 164 -4.22 -4.25 -8.70
N ILE A 165 -5.42 -3.79 -9.08
CA ILE A 165 -5.85 -3.74 -10.48
C ILE A 165 -5.32 -2.51 -11.20
N SER A 166 -5.43 -1.34 -10.58
CA SER A 166 -5.05 -0.09 -11.25
C SER A 166 -3.55 0.16 -11.14
N TYR A 167 -3.00 0.15 -9.93
CA TYR A 167 -1.63 0.61 -9.69
C TYR A 167 -0.57 -0.46 -9.94
N THR A 168 -0.87 -1.72 -9.68
CA THR A 168 0.11 -2.80 -9.89
C THR A 168 -0.10 -3.45 -11.25
N TYR A 169 -1.26 -4.05 -11.50
CA TYR A 169 -1.55 -4.69 -12.79
C TYR A 169 -1.57 -3.70 -13.97
N GLY A 170 -2.32 -2.59 -13.82
CA GLY A 170 -2.47 -1.57 -14.85
C GLY A 170 -1.17 -0.84 -15.18
N TYR A 171 -0.59 -0.14 -14.18
CA TYR A 171 0.59 0.71 -14.38
C TYR A 171 1.87 -0.07 -14.65
N SER A 172 2.11 -1.20 -13.98
CA SER A 172 3.31 -2.02 -14.24
C SER A 172 3.20 -2.91 -15.49
N ALA A 173 2.13 -2.75 -16.29
CA ALA A 173 1.90 -3.45 -17.54
C ALA A 173 2.03 -4.98 -17.44
N LEU A 174 1.66 -5.56 -16.30
CA LEU A 174 1.75 -7.00 -16.05
C LEU A 174 0.87 -7.78 -17.02
N SER A 175 1.31 -8.95 -17.45
CA SER A 175 0.56 -9.84 -18.33
C SER A 175 -0.68 -10.42 -17.63
N GLU A 176 -1.69 -10.83 -18.41
CA GLU A 176 -2.94 -11.40 -17.86
C GLU A 176 -2.74 -12.74 -17.14
N ASP A 177 -1.67 -13.46 -17.48
CA ASP A 177 -1.26 -14.73 -16.91
C ASP A 177 -0.32 -14.57 -15.69
N VAL A 178 -0.12 -13.34 -15.19
CA VAL A 178 0.85 -13.05 -14.11
C VAL A 178 0.62 -13.87 -12.84
N LEU A 179 -0.64 -14.27 -12.57
CA LEU A 179 -0.99 -15.11 -11.42
C LEU A 179 -1.21 -16.59 -11.78
N ASP A 180 -0.98 -17.05 -13.02
CA ASP A 180 -1.26 -18.45 -13.42
C ASP A 180 -0.41 -19.46 -12.64
N SER A 181 0.82 -19.06 -12.28
CA SER A 181 1.72 -19.85 -11.43
C SER A 181 1.47 -19.68 -9.93
N CYS A 182 0.46 -18.92 -9.52
CA CYS A 182 0.09 -18.77 -8.11
C CYS A 182 -0.54 -20.09 -7.61
N ASP A 183 -0.11 -20.55 -6.45
CA ASP A 183 -0.62 -21.73 -5.74
C ASP A 183 -1.96 -21.46 -5.02
N ASP A 184 -2.51 -20.27 -5.16
CA ASP A 184 -3.76 -19.83 -4.53
C ASP A 184 -4.87 -19.71 -5.58
N ASP A 185 -5.74 -20.72 -5.65
CA ASP A 185 -6.84 -20.81 -6.61
C ASP A 185 -7.90 -19.73 -6.40
N GLU A 186 -8.15 -19.32 -5.15
CA GLU A 186 -9.10 -18.26 -4.82
C GLU A 186 -8.59 -16.91 -5.30
N ALA A 187 -7.30 -16.62 -5.06
CA ALA A 187 -6.64 -15.42 -5.58
C ALA A 187 -6.65 -15.37 -7.11
N LYS A 188 -6.34 -16.49 -7.78
CA LYS A 188 -6.41 -16.58 -9.26
C LYS A 188 -7.80 -16.32 -9.79
N SER A 189 -8.81 -16.95 -9.18
CA SER A 189 -10.21 -16.80 -9.56
C SER A 189 -10.68 -15.35 -9.41
N TRP A 190 -10.36 -14.72 -8.27
CA TRP A 190 -10.66 -13.32 -8.02
C TRP A 190 -10.01 -12.42 -9.08
N PHE A 191 -8.71 -12.58 -9.33
CA PHE A 191 -7.98 -11.73 -10.28
C PHE A 191 -8.54 -11.87 -11.70
N ASN A 192 -8.74 -13.09 -12.19
CA ASN A 192 -9.29 -13.35 -13.51
C ASN A 192 -10.69 -12.72 -13.72
N LYS A 193 -11.51 -12.74 -12.65
CA LYS A 193 -12.82 -12.09 -12.65
C LYS A 193 -12.68 -10.56 -12.75
N GLU A 194 -11.84 -9.95 -11.92
CA GLU A 194 -11.68 -8.49 -11.88
C GLU A 194 -11.11 -7.91 -13.17
N ILE A 195 -10.15 -8.58 -13.81
CA ILE A 195 -9.61 -8.14 -15.12
C ILE A 195 -10.49 -8.56 -16.31
N ARG A 196 -11.60 -9.26 -16.06
CA ARG A 196 -12.51 -9.81 -17.07
C ARG A 196 -11.79 -10.64 -18.14
N ARG A 197 -10.80 -11.45 -17.73
CA ARG A 197 -9.89 -12.18 -18.64
C ARG A 197 -10.64 -12.95 -19.73
N PHE A 198 -11.70 -13.66 -19.35
CA PHE A 198 -12.51 -14.46 -20.27
C PHE A 198 -13.78 -13.75 -20.78
N GLY A 199 -13.95 -12.48 -20.42
CA GLY A 199 -15.14 -11.66 -20.74
C GLY A 199 -14.84 -10.48 -21.68
N GLY A 200 -13.74 -10.53 -22.44
CA GLY A 200 -13.30 -9.47 -23.35
C GLY A 200 -12.17 -8.58 -22.83
N GLY A 201 -11.64 -8.87 -21.63
CA GLY A 201 -10.51 -8.16 -21.03
C GLY A 201 -10.86 -6.78 -20.48
N PHE A 202 -9.93 -6.20 -19.74
CA PHE A 202 -10.00 -4.82 -19.26
C PHE A 202 -9.33 -3.89 -20.30
N ASP A 203 -9.98 -2.81 -20.73
CA ASP A 203 -9.37 -1.84 -21.64
C ASP A 203 -8.22 -1.07 -20.94
N ARG A 204 -6.99 -1.44 -21.29
CA ARG A 204 -5.76 -0.86 -20.70
C ARG A 204 -5.37 0.47 -21.33
N THR A 205 -5.97 0.87 -22.47
CA THR A 205 -5.56 2.08 -23.21
C THR A 205 -5.89 3.38 -22.49
N THR A 206 -6.81 3.36 -21.53
CA THR A 206 -7.17 4.54 -20.72
C THR A 206 -6.12 4.89 -19.66
N ILE A 207 -5.35 3.90 -19.18
CA ILE A 207 -4.29 4.10 -18.16
C ILE A 207 -3.01 4.65 -18.80
N THR A 208 -2.63 4.14 -19.99
CA THR A 208 -1.43 4.57 -20.72
C THR A 208 -1.55 5.95 -21.37
N LYS A 209 -2.75 6.40 -21.75
CA LYS A 209 -2.96 7.74 -22.33
C LYS A 209 -2.59 8.91 -21.40
N ARG A 210 -2.52 8.69 -20.09
CA ARG A 210 -2.06 9.72 -19.12
C ARG A 210 -0.54 9.83 -19.02
N LEU A 211 0.20 8.79 -19.40
CA LEU A 211 1.68 8.81 -19.39
C LEU A 211 2.26 9.54 -20.61
N GLY A 212 1.52 9.64 -21.72
CA GLY A 212 1.99 10.22 -22.98
C GLY A 212 1.78 11.73 -23.16
N LYS A 213 1.29 12.47 -22.15
CA LYS A 213 0.95 13.90 -22.30
C LYS A 213 1.89 14.86 -21.55
N GLY A 214 3.14 14.46 -21.38
CA GLY A 214 4.18 15.21 -20.67
C GLY A 214 5.52 15.24 -21.39
N GLY A 215 5.53 15.45 -22.71
CA GLY A 215 6.77 15.59 -23.47
C GLY A 215 6.57 16.23 -24.83
N ASN A 216 7.35 17.28 -25.08
CA ASN A 216 7.53 18.04 -26.33
C ASN A 216 6.52 19.16 -26.64
N GLY A 217 6.72 20.28 -25.95
CA GLY A 217 6.59 21.60 -26.54
C GLY A 217 7.93 22.32 -26.45
N VAL A 218 8.88 21.98 -27.33
CA VAL A 218 10.06 22.83 -27.56
C VAL A 218 9.54 24.02 -28.36
N ALA A 219 9.51 25.19 -27.73
CA ALA A 219 9.25 26.45 -28.40
C ALA A 219 10.37 26.71 -29.40
N GLY A 220 10.02 26.84 -30.67
CA GLY A 220 10.90 27.43 -31.67
C GLY A 220 11.00 28.93 -31.39
N GLU A 221 12.20 29.39 -31.03
CA GLU A 221 12.62 30.76 -31.28
C GLU A 221 13.04 30.81 -32.76
N GLU A 222 12.30 31.57 -33.56
CA GLU A 222 12.74 32.01 -34.88
C GLU A 222 12.93 33.52 -34.81
N GLU A 223 14.18 33.95 -34.97
CA GLU A 223 14.59 35.34 -35.19
C GLU A 223 14.00 35.87 -36.50
N ALA A 224 13.27 36.99 -36.42
CA ALA A 224 13.38 38.19 -37.28
C ALA A 224 12.18 39.13 -37.07
#